data_AF-A0A0C3J2L1-F1
#
_entry.id   AF-A0A0C3J2L1-F1
#
_cell.length_a   1.000
_cell.length_b   1.000
_cell.length_c   1.000
_cell.angle_alpha   90.00
_cell.angle_beta   90.00
_cell.angle_gamma   90.00
#
_symmetry.space_group_name_H-M   'P 1'
#
loop_
_entity.id
_entity.type
_entity.pdbx_description
1 polymer ?
#
loop_
_entity_poly.entity_id
_entity_poly.type
_entity_poly.pdbx_seq_one_letter_code
_entity_poly.pdbx_strand_id
1 'polypeptide(L)'
;MRSSQLSLLDHFANHHLHLFLRRLHVWPEVFDCILDQISTHPIFHSSSENHQLPVAIQLATFLFHVGHYGNAASPEDVAQWAGVSVGLVINFTNWVMVAILDEHDTFVNIPPHDLEDMERARTFTESWTCLAWRNGVFAADSSSIPLFEKPQIFGESFYDRKSRYLLNCQVCIPMHTKWNTYHS
;
A
#
# COMPACT_ATOMS: atom_id res chain seq x y z
N MET A 1 -2.42 4.35 35.13
CA MET A 1 -2.58 3.22 34.19
C MET A 1 -2.59 3.77 32.77
N ARG A 2 -1.54 3.54 31.98
CA ARG A 2 -1.59 3.66 30.51
C ARG A 2 -1.53 2.23 30.00
N SER A 3 -2.68 1.65 29.64
CA SER A 3 -2.70 0.35 28.98
C SER A 3 -2.56 0.63 27.48
N SER A 4 -1.43 0.24 26.89
CA SER A 4 -1.31 0.22 25.44
C SER A 4 -2.34 -0.77 24.87
N GLN A 5 -2.93 -0.47 23.71
CA GLN A 5 -3.79 -1.43 23.01
C GLN A 5 -2.97 -2.46 22.23
N LEU A 6 -1.64 -2.29 22.12
CA LEU A 6 -0.76 -3.23 21.42
C LEU A 6 -0.74 -4.62 22.06
N SER A 7 -0.85 -4.71 23.39
CA SER A 7 -0.90 -6.00 24.10
C SER A 7 -2.14 -6.83 23.77
N LEU A 8 -3.16 -6.22 23.14
CA LEU A 8 -4.35 -6.91 22.69
C LEU A 8 -4.21 -7.48 21.28
N LEU A 9 -3.16 -7.12 20.53
CA LEU A 9 -2.99 -7.57 19.13
C LEU A 9 -2.82 -9.09 19.04
N ASP A 10 -2.03 -9.70 19.92
CA ASP A 10 -1.88 -11.17 19.96
C ASP A 10 -3.22 -11.85 20.26
N HIS A 11 -4.00 -11.27 21.18
CA HIS A 11 -5.33 -11.77 21.50
C HIS A 11 -6.29 -11.60 20.31
N PHE A 12 -6.21 -10.48 19.58
CA PHE A 12 -7.03 -10.25 18.40
C PHE A 12 -6.66 -11.19 17.24
N ALA A 13 -5.38 -11.43 16.99
CA ALA A 13 -4.94 -12.38 15.98
C ALA A 13 -5.52 -13.78 16.23
N ASN A 14 -5.52 -14.23 17.49
CA ASN A 14 -5.97 -15.59 17.85
C ASN A 14 -7.49 -15.74 18.03
N HIS A 15 -8.20 -14.69 18.46
CA HIS A 15 -9.61 -14.81 18.88
C HIS A 15 -10.57 -13.81 18.23
N HIS A 16 -10.06 -12.69 17.70
CA HIS A 16 -10.88 -11.61 17.15
C HIS A 16 -10.27 -11.01 15.88
N LEU A 17 -10.08 -11.85 14.86
CA LEU A 17 -9.45 -11.48 13.58
C LEU A 17 -10.00 -10.18 12.98
N HIS A 18 -11.31 -9.96 13.03
CA HIS A 18 -11.95 -8.73 12.53
C HIS A 18 -11.44 -7.44 13.23
N LEU A 19 -11.07 -7.52 14.51
CA LEU A 19 -10.47 -6.39 15.25
C LEU A 19 -9.01 -6.19 14.85
N PHE A 20 -8.27 -7.27 14.61
CA PHE A 20 -6.90 -7.19 14.09
C PHE A 20 -6.87 -6.50 12.73
N LEU A 21 -7.69 -6.98 11.79
CA LEU A 21 -7.84 -6.41 10.45
C LEU A 21 -8.29 -4.94 10.50
N ARG A 22 -9.24 -4.60 11.38
CA ARG A 22 -9.70 -3.21 11.54
C ARG A 22 -8.60 -2.27 12.04
N ARG A 23 -7.62 -2.78 12.79
CA ARG A 23 -6.52 -1.98 13.32
C ARG A 23 -5.37 -1.86 12.33
N LEU A 24 -4.90 -2.99 11.82
CA LEU A 24 -3.65 -3.06 11.05
C LEU A 24 -3.86 -3.22 9.54
N HIS A 25 -5.09 -3.45 9.08
CA HIS A 25 -5.45 -3.64 7.67
C HIS A 25 -4.72 -4.78 6.95
N VAL A 26 -4.06 -5.67 7.69
CA VAL A 26 -3.35 -6.86 7.21
C VAL A 26 -3.79 -8.08 7.99
N TRP A 27 -3.73 -9.25 7.34
CA TRP A 27 -3.94 -10.53 8.00
C TRP A 27 -2.79 -10.85 8.96
N PRO A 28 -3.02 -11.53 10.09
CA PRO A 28 -1.95 -11.89 11.04
C PRO A 28 -0.79 -12.61 10.37
N GLU A 29 -1.07 -13.54 9.46
CA GLU A 29 -0.05 -14.30 8.74
C GLU A 29 0.80 -13.39 7.84
N VAL A 30 0.17 -12.39 7.22
CA VAL A 30 0.87 -11.38 6.41
C VAL A 30 1.70 -10.45 7.30
N PHE A 31 1.17 -10.09 8.47
CA PHE A 31 1.90 -9.30 9.46
C PHE A 31 3.19 -10.03 9.89
N ASP A 32 3.09 -11.32 10.21
CA ASP A 32 4.23 -12.14 10.62
C ASP A 32 5.24 -12.29 9.46
N CYS A 33 4.79 -12.50 8.22
CA CYS A 33 5.68 -12.52 7.06
C CYS A 33 6.43 -11.20 6.87
N ILE A 34 5.75 -10.05 6.98
CA ILE A 34 6.41 -8.74 6.87
C ILE A 34 7.39 -8.57 8.04
N LEU A 35 6.99 -8.94 9.25
CA LEU A 35 7.81 -8.85 10.44
C LEU A 35 9.10 -9.66 10.27
N ASP A 36 9.00 -10.92 9.85
CA ASP A 36 10.16 -11.80 9.63
C ASP A 36 11.10 -11.22 8.57
N GLN A 37 10.55 -10.64 7.50
CA GLN A 37 11.33 -10.02 6.42
C GLN A 37 12.15 -8.83 6.93
N ILE A 38 11.52 -7.92 7.68
CA ILE A 38 12.17 -6.66 8.07
C ILE A 38 12.95 -6.75 9.39
N SER A 39 12.73 -7.79 10.21
CA SER A 39 13.28 -7.87 11.57
C SER A 39 14.81 -7.88 11.64
N THR A 40 15.48 -8.31 10.57
CA THR A 40 16.96 -8.34 10.49
C THR A 40 17.57 -7.04 10.00
N HIS A 41 16.74 -6.06 9.62
CA HIS A 41 17.19 -4.82 9.02
C HIS A 41 17.99 -3.98 10.04
N PRO A 42 19.19 -3.46 9.68
CA PRO A 42 20.09 -2.78 10.61
C PRO A 42 19.49 -1.52 11.26
N ILE A 43 18.47 -0.92 10.63
CA ILE A 43 17.79 0.27 11.17
C ILE A 43 17.11 0.03 12.54
N PHE A 44 16.71 -1.22 12.81
CA PHE A 44 16.10 -1.62 14.09
C PHE A 44 17.13 -1.97 15.16
N HIS A 45 18.41 -1.93 14.82
CA HIS A 45 19.51 -2.25 15.73
C HIS A 45 20.33 -0.98 16.01
N SER A 46 19.96 -0.23 17.06
CA SER A 46 20.84 0.86 17.52
C SER A 46 22.04 0.30 18.27
N SER A 47 23.23 0.87 18.01
CA SER A 47 24.45 0.63 18.78
C SER A 47 24.46 1.28 20.18
N SER A 48 23.34 1.88 20.61
CA SER A 48 23.22 2.56 21.91
C SER A 48 22.65 1.64 22.99
N GLU A 49 23.00 1.89 24.25
CA GLU A 49 22.53 1.12 25.42
C GLU A 49 21.01 1.20 25.68
N ASN A 50 20.30 2.08 24.97
CA ASN A 50 18.85 2.18 25.06
C ASN A 50 18.19 1.07 24.25
N HIS A 51 17.50 0.16 24.93
CA HIS A 51 16.74 -0.91 24.30
C HIS A 51 15.59 -0.32 23.48
N GLN A 52 15.65 -0.47 22.15
CA GLN A 52 14.53 -0.14 21.28
C GLN A 52 13.33 -1.04 21.57
N LEU A 53 12.12 -0.54 21.29
CA LEU A 53 10.93 -1.38 21.34
C LEU A 53 11.02 -2.49 20.27
N PRO A 54 10.43 -3.67 20.51
CA PRO A 54 10.39 -4.76 19.53
C PRO A 54 9.91 -4.31 18.15
N VAL A 55 10.50 -4.86 17.08
CA VAL A 55 10.14 -4.53 15.68
C VAL A 55 8.65 -4.72 15.43
N ALA A 56 8.03 -5.75 16.03
CA ALA A 56 6.59 -5.97 15.98
C ALA A 56 5.76 -4.76 16.45
N ILE A 57 6.18 -4.08 17.52
CA ILE A 57 5.52 -2.86 18.01
C ILE A 57 5.69 -1.71 17.01
N GLN A 58 6.89 -1.58 16.44
CA GLN A 58 7.18 -0.53 15.47
C GLN A 58 6.34 -0.73 14.19
N LEU A 59 6.29 -1.96 13.67
CA LEU A 59 5.50 -2.35 12.52
C LEU A 59 3.99 -2.17 12.77
N ALA A 60 3.47 -2.63 13.91
CA ALA A 60 2.06 -2.44 14.26
C ALA A 60 1.69 -0.95 14.37
N THR A 61 2.58 -0.13 14.94
CA THR A 61 2.38 1.32 15.03
C THR A 61 2.38 1.96 13.64
N PHE A 62 3.31 1.56 12.77
CA PHE A 62 3.36 2.01 11.38
C PHE A 62 2.09 1.65 10.62
N LEU A 63 1.66 0.38 10.64
CA LEU A 63 0.46 -0.09 9.94
C LEU A 63 -0.81 0.58 10.45
N PHE A 64 -0.93 0.80 11.77
CA PHE A 64 -2.02 1.57 12.34
C PHE A 64 -1.99 3.04 11.89
N HIS A 65 -0.80 3.64 11.76
CA HIS A 65 -0.66 5.02 11.31
C HIS A 65 -1.06 5.18 9.84
N VAL A 66 -0.54 4.34 8.93
CA VAL A 66 -0.77 4.47 7.48
C VAL A 66 -2.10 3.86 7.02
N GLY A 67 -2.70 2.97 7.81
CA GLY A 67 -3.99 2.34 7.49
C GLY A 67 -5.21 3.23 7.79
N HIS A 68 -5.04 4.30 8.57
CA HIS A 68 -6.12 5.19 8.98
C HIS A 68 -5.97 6.56 8.32
N TYR A 69 -7.09 7.28 8.14
CA TYR A 69 -7.12 8.63 7.56
C TYR A 69 -7.83 9.60 8.50
N GLY A 70 -7.53 10.89 8.36
CA GLY A 70 -8.09 11.95 9.21
C GLY A 70 -7.45 11.95 10.60
N ASN A 71 -8.21 12.34 11.63
CA ASN A 71 -7.66 12.52 12.98
C ASN A 71 -7.02 11.24 13.53
N ALA A 72 -7.58 10.07 13.22
CA ALA A 72 -7.01 8.78 13.65
C ALA A 72 -5.60 8.48 13.09
N ALA A 73 -5.15 9.23 12.07
CA ALA A 73 -3.81 9.18 11.51
C ALA A 73 -2.88 10.26 12.11
N SER A 74 -3.35 11.07 13.07
CA SER A 74 -2.48 12.05 13.72
C SER A 74 -1.43 11.34 14.57
N PRO A 75 -0.17 11.81 14.57
CA PRO A 75 0.88 11.22 15.41
C PRO A 75 0.50 11.18 16.91
N GLU A 76 -0.31 12.14 17.38
CA GLU A 76 -0.84 12.19 18.74
C GLU A 76 -1.80 11.05 19.04
N ASP A 77 -2.78 10.81 18.17
CA ASP A 77 -3.77 9.74 18.35
C ASP A 77 -3.12 8.35 18.22
N VAL A 78 -2.19 8.19 17.28
CA VAL A 78 -1.39 6.97 17.12
C VAL A 78 -0.53 6.73 18.37
N ALA A 79 0.11 7.77 18.90
CA ALA A 79 0.91 7.67 20.12
C ALA A 79 0.05 7.26 21.33
N GLN A 80 -1.16 7.80 21.44
CA GLN A 80 -2.11 7.41 22.48
C GLN A 80 -2.55 5.94 22.33
N TRP A 81 -2.81 5.49 21.11
CA TRP A 81 -3.19 4.10 20.83
C TRP A 81 -2.07 3.11 21.15
N ALA A 82 -0.86 3.39 20.66
CA ALA A 82 0.32 2.56 20.85
C ALA A 82 0.89 2.67 22.28
N GLY A 83 0.57 3.73 23.02
CA GLY A 83 1.10 3.98 24.35
C GLY A 83 2.57 4.44 24.34
N VAL A 84 3.00 5.11 23.27
CA VAL A 84 4.38 5.61 23.07
C VAL A 84 4.41 7.14 22.96
N SER A 85 5.58 7.74 22.82
CA SER A 85 5.67 9.19 22.55
C SER A 85 5.43 9.49 21.06
N VAL A 86 4.98 10.70 20.75
CA VAL A 86 4.80 11.16 19.36
C VAL A 86 6.10 11.05 18.55
N GLY A 87 7.24 11.40 19.16
CA GLY A 87 8.55 11.24 18.50
C GLY A 87 8.88 9.79 18.14
N LEU A 88 8.45 8.81 18.96
CA LEU A 88 8.60 7.39 18.64
C LEU A 88 7.70 6.96 17.49
N VAL A 89 6.46 7.46 17.40
CA VAL A 89 5.58 7.19 16.25
C VAL A 89 6.24 7.62 14.94
N ILE A 90 6.81 8.84 14.92
CA ILE A 90 7.51 9.37 13.74
C ILE A 90 8.73 8.51 13.41
N ASN A 91 9.54 8.16 14.42
CA ASN A 91 10.72 7.31 14.22
C ASN A 91 10.35 5.92 13.70
N PHE A 92 9.36 5.25 14.30
CA PHE A 92 8.89 3.94 13.86
C PHE A 92 8.35 4.00 12.44
N THR A 93 7.60 5.05 12.10
CA THR A 93 7.09 5.26 10.74
C THR A 93 8.24 5.36 9.75
N ASN A 94 9.25 6.18 10.04
CA ASN A 94 10.41 6.33 9.17
C ASN A 94 11.24 5.04 9.06
N TRP A 95 11.50 4.37 10.18
CA TRP A 95 12.32 3.16 10.20
C TRP A 95 11.67 2.00 9.46
N VAL A 96 10.37 1.78 9.68
CA VAL A 96 9.61 0.74 8.97
C VAL A 96 9.49 1.09 7.49
N MET A 97 9.26 2.36 7.13
CA MET A 97 9.25 2.79 5.73
C MET A 97 10.57 2.50 5.02
N VAL A 98 11.71 2.82 5.65
CA VAL A 98 13.03 2.54 5.06
C VAL A 98 13.23 1.03 4.88
N ALA A 99 12.93 0.21 5.89
CA ALA A 99 13.09 -1.24 5.78
C ALA A 99 12.17 -1.85 4.69
N ILE A 100 10.94 -1.35 4.53
CA ILE A 100 10.04 -1.78 3.46
C ILE A 100 10.55 -1.33 2.08
N LEU A 101 11.08 -0.11 1.97
CA LEU A 101 11.61 0.42 0.71
C LEU A 101 12.88 -0.31 0.27
N ASP A 102 13.71 -0.78 1.19
CA ASP A 102 14.90 -1.58 0.84
C ASP A 102 14.52 -2.96 0.28
N GLU A 103 13.30 -3.44 0.56
CA GLU A 103 12.71 -4.65 -0.04
C GLU A 103 11.96 -4.39 -1.37
N HIS A 104 11.90 -3.13 -1.82
CA HIS A 104 11.09 -2.73 -2.99
C HIS A 104 11.43 -3.56 -4.23
N ASP A 105 12.70 -3.69 -4.59
CA ASP A 105 13.08 -4.36 -5.84
C ASP A 105 12.85 -5.88 -5.79
N THR A 106 12.80 -6.46 -4.59
CA THR A 106 12.45 -7.87 -4.36
C THR A 106 10.99 -8.14 -4.69
N PHE A 107 10.07 -7.27 -4.27
CA PHE A 107 8.63 -7.52 -4.35
C PHE A 107 7.88 -6.70 -5.41
N VAL A 108 8.42 -5.54 -5.79
CA VAL A 108 7.86 -4.62 -6.80
C VAL A 108 8.76 -4.65 -8.03
N ASN A 109 8.74 -5.79 -8.72
CA ASN A 109 9.38 -5.96 -10.01
C ASN A 109 8.40 -6.50 -11.05
N ILE A 110 8.74 -6.29 -12.32
CA ILE A 110 8.04 -6.94 -13.42
C ILE A 110 8.63 -8.34 -13.54
N PRO A 111 7.87 -9.42 -13.28
CA PRO A 111 8.38 -10.76 -13.44
C PRO A 111 8.82 -10.97 -14.90
N PRO A 112 9.93 -11.72 -15.14
CA PRO A 112 10.41 -12.01 -16.49
C PRO A 112 9.33 -12.62 -17.38
N HIS A 113 9.43 -12.39 -18.70
CA HIS A 113 8.42 -12.82 -19.65
C HIS A 113 8.21 -14.34 -19.77
N ASP A 114 9.13 -15.12 -19.22
CA ASP A 114 9.15 -16.57 -19.32
C ASP A 114 8.83 -17.23 -17.96
N LEU A 115 8.47 -16.44 -16.94
CA LEU A 115 8.10 -16.95 -15.62
C LEU A 115 6.65 -17.47 -15.62
N GLU A 116 6.42 -18.63 -15.01
CA GLU A 116 5.08 -19.24 -14.88
C GLU A 116 4.07 -18.26 -14.23
N ASP A 117 4.50 -17.50 -13.23
CA ASP A 117 3.65 -16.54 -12.53
C ASP A 117 3.18 -15.40 -13.43
N MET A 118 3.98 -14.97 -14.39
CA MET A 118 3.56 -13.94 -15.33
C MET A 118 2.50 -14.50 -16.30
N GLU A 119 2.60 -15.76 -16.72
CA GLU A 119 1.57 -16.38 -17.55
C GLU A 119 0.25 -16.58 -16.78
N ARG A 120 0.33 -16.89 -15.49
CA ARG A 120 -0.82 -16.89 -14.57
C ARG A 120 -1.43 -15.49 -14.47
N ALA A 121 -0.62 -14.45 -14.29
CA ALA A 121 -1.08 -13.06 -14.24
C ALA A 121 -1.76 -12.62 -15.55
N ARG A 122 -1.17 -12.96 -16.70
CA ARG A 122 -1.75 -12.70 -18.05
C ARG A 122 -3.11 -13.36 -18.22
N THR A 123 -3.19 -14.64 -17.85
CA THR A 123 -4.43 -15.43 -17.94
C THR A 123 -5.50 -14.87 -17.01
N PHE A 124 -5.12 -14.47 -15.79
CA PHE A 124 -6.00 -13.79 -14.85
C PHE A 124 -6.52 -12.47 -15.43
N THR A 125 -5.63 -11.59 -15.91
CA THR A 125 -6.00 -10.31 -16.52
C THR A 125 -6.97 -10.51 -17.68
N GLU A 126 -6.70 -11.42 -18.61
CA GLU A 126 -7.61 -11.70 -19.73
C GLU A 126 -8.98 -12.20 -19.26
N SER A 127 -9.02 -13.08 -18.25
CA SER A 127 -10.27 -13.63 -17.73
C SER A 127 -11.18 -12.58 -17.08
N TRP A 128 -10.59 -11.52 -16.52
CA TRP A 128 -11.32 -10.40 -15.90
C TRP A 128 -11.49 -9.18 -16.81
N THR A 129 -10.80 -9.14 -17.96
CA THR A 129 -10.81 -7.99 -18.89
C THR A 129 -11.02 -8.44 -20.34
N CYS A 130 -10.00 -8.37 -21.20
CA CYS A 130 -9.99 -8.91 -22.55
C CYS A 130 -8.57 -9.20 -23.06
N LEU A 131 -8.47 -9.90 -24.20
CA LEU A 131 -7.19 -10.31 -24.79
C LEU A 131 -6.22 -9.14 -25.05
N ALA A 132 -6.71 -7.95 -25.38
CA ALA A 132 -5.87 -6.77 -25.61
C ALA A 132 -5.09 -6.33 -24.36
N TRP A 133 -5.60 -6.67 -23.16
CA TRP A 133 -4.98 -6.34 -21.88
C TRP A 133 -4.14 -7.49 -21.32
N ARG A 134 -4.10 -8.66 -22.00
CA ARG A 134 -3.35 -9.84 -21.54
C ARG A 134 -1.91 -9.50 -21.18
N ASN A 135 -1.24 -8.68 -21.98
CA ASN A 135 0.17 -8.30 -21.76
C ASN A 135 0.35 -7.03 -20.90
N GLY A 136 -0.72 -6.49 -20.32
CA GLY A 136 -0.64 -5.36 -19.40
C GLY A 136 -0.09 -5.81 -18.04
N VAL A 137 1.01 -5.21 -17.61
CA VAL A 137 1.68 -5.56 -16.34
C VAL A 137 1.28 -4.62 -15.20
N PHE A 138 0.87 -3.38 -15.51
CA PHE A 138 0.40 -2.41 -14.51
C PHE A 138 -1.03 -1.99 -14.79
N ALA A 139 -1.83 -1.88 -13.73
CA ALA A 139 -3.14 -1.26 -13.79
C ALA A 139 -3.00 0.25 -13.54
N ALA A 140 -3.66 1.07 -14.36
CA ALA A 140 -3.72 2.51 -14.13
C ALA A 140 -4.91 2.84 -13.21
N ASP A 141 -4.66 3.58 -12.13
CA ASP A 141 -5.75 4.22 -11.39
C ASP A 141 -6.09 5.55 -12.08
N SER A 142 -7.36 5.71 -12.47
CA SER A 142 -7.84 6.92 -13.12
C SER A 142 -8.49 7.82 -12.08
N SER A 143 -7.97 9.04 -11.93
CA SER A 143 -8.65 10.07 -11.17
C SER A 143 -9.60 10.84 -12.09
N SER A 144 -10.85 11.02 -11.66
CA SER A 144 -11.82 11.82 -12.40
C SER A 144 -11.75 13.28 -11.97
N ILE A 145 -11.52 14.18 -12.93
CA ILE A 145 -11.55 15.63 -12.74
C ILE A 145 -12.98 16.12 -13.03
N PRO A 146 -13.68 16.73 -12.06
CA PRO A 146 -15.00 17.28 -12.32
C PRO A 146 -14.94 18.51 -13.21
N LEU A 147 -15.80 18.54 -14.23
CA LEU A 147 -16.00 19.67 -15.11
C LEU A 147 -17.18 20.50 -14.59
N PHE A 148 -16.98 21.82 -14.55
CA PHE A 148 -18.02 22.76 -14.11
C PHE A 148 -19.19 22.84 -15.10
N GLU A 149 -18.91 22.67 -16.39
CA GLU A 149 -19.90 22.77 -17.46
C GLU A 149 -19.78 21.58 -18.42
N LYS A 150 -20.89 21.27 -19.10
CA LYS A 150 -20.95 20.28 -20.17
C LYS A 150 -19.99 20.66 -21.30
N PRO A 151 -19.06 19.77 -21.71
CA PRO A 151 -18.23 20.01 -22.88
C PRO A 151 -19.07 20.21 -24.14
N GLN A 152 -18.72 21.21 -24.95
CA GLN A 152 -19.41 21.51 -26.22
C GLN A 152 -19.28 20.36 -27.22
N ILE A 153 -18.17 19.61 -27.18
CA ILE A 153 -17.90 18.48 -28.05
C ILE A 153 -17.99 17.20 -27.22
N PHE A 154 -18.82 16.25 -27.66
CA PHE A 154 -19.08 14.97 -26.98
C PHE A 154 -19.57 15.09 -25.53
N GLY A 155 -20.29 16.16 -25.16
CA GLY A 155 -20.67 16.43 -23.76
C GLY A 155 -21.35 15.27 -23.03
N GLU A 156 -22.17 14.47 -23.72
CA GLU A 156 -22.80 13.27 -23.12
C GLU A 156 -21.79 12.19 -22.74
N SER A 157 -20.68 12.08 -23.47
CA SER A 157 -19.62 11.09 -23.20
C SER A 157 -18.85 11.37 -21.92
N PHE A 158 -18.95 12.60 -21.38
CA PHE A 158 -18.33 13.00 -20.11
C PHE A 158 -19.30 12.90 -18.94
N TYR A 159 -20.56 12.51 -19.16
CA TYR A 159 -21.58 12.45 -18.11
C TYR A 159 -21.56 11.10 -17.40
N ASP A 160 -21.18 11.10 -16.11
CA ASP A 160 -21.04 9.88 -15.32
C ASP A 160 -22.38 9.38 -14.75
N ARG A 161 -22.38 8.15 -14.22
CA ARG A 161 -23.54 7.55 -13.51
C ARG A 161 -23.99 8.37 -12.30
N LYS A 162 -23.15 9.27 -11.77
CA LYS A 162 -23.45 10.14 -10.63
C LYS A 162 -23.94 11.52 -11.08
N SER A 163 -24.34 11.66 -12.34
CA SER A 163 -24.88 12.90 -12.91
C SER A 163 -23.90 14.07 -12.90
N ARG A 164 -22.61 13.80 -13.09
CA ARG A 164 -21.55 14.81 -13.14
C ARG A 164 -20.79 14.71 -14.46
N TYR A 165 -20.37 15.86 -14.98
CA TYR A 165 -19.41 15.91 -16.07
C TYR A 165 -18.01 15.67 -15.51
N LEU A 166 -17.35 14.60 -15.93
CA LEU A 166 -16.04 14.19 -15.45
C LEU A 166 -15.09 13.94 -16.63
N LEU A 167 -13.84 14.38 -16.49
CA LEU A 167 -12.74 14.01 -17.36
C LEU A 167 -11.91 12.93 -16.66
N ASN A 168 -11.73 11.77 -17.28
CA ASN A 168 -10.79 10.78 -16.77
C ASN A 168 -9.36 11.27 -17.06
N CYS A 169 -8.62 11.57 -16.00
CA CYS A 169 -7.18 11.82 -16.08
C CYS A 169 -6.47 10.49 -15.79
N GLN A 170 -5.76 9.98 -16.79
CA GLN A 170 -4.93 8.79 -16.65
C GLN A 170 -3.47 9.21 -16.86
N VAL A 171 -2.63 8.93 -15.87
CA VAL A 171 -1.18 8.99 -16.06
C VAL A 171 -0.75 7.60 -16.50
N CYS A 172 -0.43 7.48 -17.80
CA CYS A 172 0.23 6.30 -18.32
C CYS A 172 1.73 6.58 -18.35
N ILE A 173 2.54 5.81 -17.61
CA ILE A 173 3.99 5.84 -17.72
C ILE A 173 4.39 4.71 -18.67
N PRO A 174 4.67 4.98 -19.95
CA PRO A 174 5.20 3.96 -20.85
C PRO A 174 6.66 3.69 -20.49
N MET A 175 7.00 2.47 -20.11
CA MET A 175 8.38 1.98 -20.11
C MET A 175 8.50 0.94 -21.22
N HIS A 176 9.28 1.30 -22.24
CA HIS A 176 9.56 0.58 -23.49
C HIS A 176 8.47 0.59 -24.58
N THR A 177 8.53 1.61 -25.43
CA THR A 177 8.29 1.44 -26.87
C THR A 177 9.64 1.54 -27.55
N LYS A 178 10.18 0.42 -28.07
CA LYS A 178 11.02 0.56 -29.26
C LYS A 178 10.08 1.11 -30.33
N TRP A 179 10.30 2.36 -30.71
CA TRP A 179 9.68 2.98 -31.86
C TRP A 179 10.08 2.16 -33.09
N ASN A 180 9.28 1.15 -33.44
CA ASN A 180 9.35 0.59 -34.78
C ASN A 180 8.79 1.66 -35.71
N THR A 181 9.69 2.45 -36.28
CA THR A 181 9.43 3.28 -37.45
C THR A 181 8.82 2.40 -38.53
N TYR A 182 7.55 2.66 -38.86
CA TYR A 182 6.94 2.20 -40.09
C TYR A 182 7.73 2.81 -41.25
N HIS A 183 8.51 1.98 -41.93
CA HIS A 183 8.93 2.28 -43.29
C HIS A 183 7.89 1.72 -44.25
N SER A 184 7.45 2.60 -45.15
CA SER A 184 6.47 2.40 -46.22
C SER A 184 6.87 1.30 -47.19
#